data_AF-A0A954L702-F1
#
_entry.id   AF-A0A954L702-F1
#
_cell.length_a   1.000
_cell.length_b   1.000
_cell.length_c   1.000
_cell.angle_alpha   90.00
_cell.angle_beta   90.00
_cell.angle_gamma   90.00
#
_symmetry.space_group_name_H-M   'P 1'
#
loop_
_entity.id
_entity.type
_entity.pdbx_description
1 polymer ?
#
loop_
_entity_poly.entity_id
_entity_poly.type
_entity_poly.pdbx_seq_one_letter_code
_entity_poly.pdbx_strand_id
1 'polypeptide(L)'
;HELATRLSYFLWSTMPDAELDRLADQGRLNAPEELQRQVDRMLDDPRAVAFCDQFVGQWLGTHEVGARVAPSTDTFKGEFTSELLLDLHDEPVYFFQRLLAVDGSLLELLDCDYAIVNKRLAEHYALDGDGKPAKPMDDSWSPAAKRKDGGPFQLVSLPDDRRGGVLGMGAVHMLTSYPDRTSPVLRGGWVLETLLGVHVPSPPPDVPQLKRSKKEKKSLREQLSQHRENPTCAACHNLMDPLGFALENFDVLGRWREVDGEATIDASAKLPSGEEFTGPAGLRHVLLARKRDFTRQVSRKLLGYALGRSLEDADDCTIERLTDTVEDRNYRVRTLIHAIVQSTPFRHRQARAQ
;
A
#
# COMPACT_ATOMS: atom_id res chain seq x y z
N HIS A 1 -23.34 -22.45 -8.82
CA HIS A 1 -23.69 -21.08 -8.38
C HIS A 1 -22.74 -20.49 -7.35
N GLU A 2 -22.42 -21.19 -6.25
CA GLU A 2 -21.60 -20.59 -5.17
C GLU A 2 -20.24 -20.04 -5.65
N LEU A 3 -19.55 -20.75 -6.55
CA LEU A 3 -18.28 -20.28 -7.13
C LEU A 3 -18.46 -19.00 -7.98
N ALA A 4 -19.54 -18.91 -8.77
CA ALA A 4 -19.86 -17.70 -9.54
C ALA A 4 -20.09 -16.51 -8.61
N THR A 5 -20.85 -16.70 -7.54
CA THR A 5 -21.06 -15.67 -6.50
C THR A 5 -19.75 -15.27 -5.83
N ARG A 6 -18.90 -16.23 -5.44
CA ARG A 6 -17.59 -15.91 -4.85
C ARG A 6 -16.72 -15.09 -5.79
N LEU A 7 -16.64 -15.45 -7.07
CA LEU A 7 -15.91 -14.69 -8.08
C LEU A 7 -16.44 -13.27 -8.23
N SER A 8 -17.76 -13.11 -8.36
CA SER A 8 -18.40 -11.81 -8.61
C SER A 8 -18.21 -10.86 -7.44
N TYR A 9 -18.34 -11.33 -6.20
CA TYR A 9 -18.11 -10.49 -5.02
C TYR A 9 -16.63 -10.22 -4.78
N PHE A 10 -15.74 -11.16 -5.10
CA PHE A 10 -14.30 -10.94 -5.01
C PHE A 10 -13.82 -9.88 -6.02
N LEU A 11 -14.16 -10.03 -7.29
CA LEU A 11 -13.58 -9.23 -8.37
C LEU A 11 -14.42 -7.99 -8.77
N TRP A 12 -15.74 -8.00 -8.54
CA TRP A 12 -16.64 -6.90 -8.91
C TRP A 12 -17.47 -6.33 -7.75
N SER A 13 -17.37 -6.91 -6.55
CA SER A 13 -18.16 -6.49 -5.37
C SER A 13 -19.67 -6.44 -5.62
N THR A 14 -20.18 -7.27 -6.53
CA THR A 14 -21.60 -7.32 -6.91
C THR A 14 -22.01 -8.72 -7.37
N MET A 15 -23.28 -8.90 -7.73
CA MET A 15 -23.82 -10.18 -8.18
C MET A 15 -23.20 -10.67 -9.50
N PRO A 16 -23.22 -11.99 -9.76
CA PRO A 16 -22.76 -12.54 -11.04
C PRO A 16 -23.50 -11.93 -12.22
N ASP A 17 -22.82 -11.85 -13.38
CA ASP A 17 -23.50 -11.53 -14.62
C ASP A 17 -24.12 -12.78 -15.25
N ALA A 18 -24.94 -12.57 -16.28
CA ALA A 18 -25.65 -13.65 -16.96
C ALA A 18 -24.73 -14.75 -17.51
N GLU A 19 -23.49 -14.39 -17.91
CA GLU A 19 -22.51 -15.37 -18.40
C GLU A 19 -21.98 -16.25 -17.26
N LEU A 20 -21.61 -15.67 -16.11
CA LEU A 20 -21.22 -16.43 -14.93
C LEU A 20 -22.35 -17.34 -14.43
N ASP A 21 -23.59 -16.85 -14.41
CA ASP A 21 -24.76 -17.66 -14.01
C ASP A 21 -24.97 -18.84 -14.97
N ARG A 22 -24.95 -18.58 -16.28
CA ARG A 22 -25.09 -19.62 -17.31
C ARG A 22 -23.97 -20.67 -17.23
N LEU A 23 -22.72 -20.26 -17.00
CA LEU A 23 -21.59 -21.19 -16.83
C LEU A 23 -21.69 -21.98 -15.52
N ALA A 24 -22.29 -21.38 -14.48
CA ALA A 24 -22.57 -22.04 -13.22
C ALA A 24 -23.67 -23.11 -13.38
N ASP A 25 -24.75 -22.82 -14.12
CA ASP A 25 -25.81 -23.78 -14.48
C ASP A 25 -25.23 -25.00 -15.21
N GLN A 26 -24.28 -24.75 -16.11
CA GLN A 26 -23.62 -25.80 -16.91
C GLN A 26 -22.52 -26.55 -16.15
N GLY A 27 -22.21 -26.17 -14.90
CA GLY A 27 -21.12 -26.76 -14.11
C GLY A 27 -19.71 -26.51 -14.68
N ARG A 28 -19.58 -25.64 -15.69
CA ARG A 28 -18.34 -25.40 -16.44
C ARG A 28 -17.29 -24.61 -15.66
N LEU A 29 -17.70 -23.81 -14.68
CA LEU A 29 -16.78 -23.08 -13.80
C LEU A 29 -15.86 -23.98 -12.97
N ASN A 30 -16.13 -25.30 -12.91
CA ASN A 30 -15.23 -26.26 -12.28
C ASN A 30 -13.99 -26.59 -13.14
N ALA A 31 -14.05 -26.36 -14.45
CA ALA A 31 -12.92 -26.55 -15.34
C ALA A 31 -11.89 -25.42 -15.10
N PRO A 32 -10.62 -25.73 -14.76
CA PRO A 32 -9.61 -24.72 -14.45
C PRO A 32 -9.42 -23.68 -15.56
N GLU A 33 -9.46 -24.10 -16.83
CA GLU A 33 -9.29 -23.20 -17.97
C GLU A 33 -10.48 -22.26 -18.17
N GLU A 34 -11.72 -22.72 -17.92
CA GLU A 34 -12.90 -21.85 -17.98
C GLU A 34 -12.86 -20.83 -16.84
N LEU A 35 -12.50 -21.29 -15.64
CA LEU A 35 -12.35 -20.42 -14.48
C LEU A 35 -11.32 -19.32 -14.73
N GLN A 36 -10.16 -19.67 -15.29
CA GLN A 36 -9.13 -18.72 -15.67
C GLN A 36 -9.63 -17.70 -16.71
N ARG A 37 -10.29 -18.16 -17.79
CA ARG A 37 -10.88 -17.26 -18.80
C ARG A 37 -11.88 -16.28 -18.19
N GLN A 38 -12.72 -16.73 -17.25
CA GLN A 38 -13.69 -15.86 -16.59
C GLN A 38 -13.00 -14.86 -15.66
N VAL A 39 -11.97 -15.26 -14.92
CA VAL A 39 -11.17 -14.31 -14.11
C VAL A 39 -10.56 -13.22 -14.98
N ASP A 40 -9.91 -13.57 -16.09
CA ASP A 40 -9.31 -12.57 -16.99
C ASP A 40 -10.38 -11.61 -17.55
N ARG A 41 -11.50 -12.15 -18.06
CA ARG A 41 -12.63 -11.34 -18.53
C ARG A 41 -13.14 -10.38 -17.45
N MET A 42 -13.22 -10.84 -16.21
CA MET A 42 -13.71 -10.04 -15.10
C MET A 42 -12.71 -8.94 -14.70
N LEU A 43 -11.41 -9.24 -14.71
CA LEU A 43 -10.36 -8.27 -14.41
C LEU A 43 -10.26 -7.18 -15.50
N ASP A 44 -10.59 -7.51 -16.75
CA ASP A 44 -10.62 -6.56 -17.87
C ASP A 44 -11.91 -5.72 -17.91
N ASP A 45 -12.92 -6.04 -17.10
CA ASP A 45 -14.19 -5.32 -17.03
C ASP A 45 -14.06 -4.06 -16.14
N PRO A 46 -14.67 -2.91 -16.50
CA PRO A 46 -14.64 -1.69 -15.69
C PRO A 46 -15.09 -1.87 -14.23
N ARG A 47 -15.93 -2.86 -13.93
CA ARG A 47 -16.36 -3.20 -12.56
C ARG A 47 -15.21 -3.64 -11.65
N ALA A 48 -14.08 -4.11 -12.20
CA ALA A 48 -12.90 -4.49 -11.43
C ALA A 48 -12.26 -3.34 -10.65
N VAL A 49 -12.59 -2.08 -10.97
CA VAL A 49 -12.15 -0.92 -10.18
C VAL A 49 -12.65 -0.98 -8.73
N ALA A 50 -13.83 -1.58 -8.50
CA ALA A 50 -14.37 -1.75 -7.15
C ALA A 50 -13.48 -2.68 -6.31
N PHE A 51 -12.98 -3.77 -6.91
CA PHE A 51 -11.98 -4.63 -6.26
C PHE A 51 -10.72 -3.84 -5.91
N CYS A 52 -10.18 -3.05 -6.84
CA CYS A 52 -8.97 -2.25 -6.60
C CYS A 52 -9.16 -1.28 -5.42
N ASP A 53 -10.27 -0.52 -5.44
CA ASP A 53 -10.61 0.43 -4.39
C ASP A 53 -10.73 -0.24 -3.02
N GLN A 54 -11.58 -1.27 -2.94
CA GLN A 54 -11.88 -1.94 -1.67
C GLN A 54 -10.66 -2.69 -1.12
N PHE A 55 -9.94 -3.44 -1.95
CA PHE A 55 -8.79 -4.21 -1.49
C PHE A 55 -7.63 -3.29 -1.08
N VAL A 56 -7.21 -2.37 -1.95
CA VAL A 56 -6.03 -1.54 -1.71
C VAL A 56 -6.29 -0.54 -0.58
N GLY A 57 -7.47 0.08 -0.57
CA GLY A 57 -7.86 1.02 0.48
C GLY A 57 -7.89 0.39 1.87
N GLN A 58 -8.39 -0.84 1.98
CA GLN A 58 -8.40 -1.59 3.24
C GLN A 58 -7.03 -2.15 3.61
N TRP A 59 -6.28 -2.70 2.65
CA TRP A 59 -4.97 -3.29 2.92
C TRP A 59 -3.96 -2.22 3.34
N LEU A 60 -3.82 -1.15 2.55
CA LEU A 60 -2.89 -0.07 2.86
C LEU A 60 -3.41 0.85 3.98
N GLY A 61 -4.71 0.79 4.27
CA GLY A 61 -5.39 1.61 5.28
C GLY A 61 -5.72 3.02 4.79
N THR A 62 -5.53 3.32 3.50
CA THR A 62 -5.70 4.68 2.97
C THR A 62 -7.14 5.17 3.08
N HIS A 63 -8.14 4.28 3.09
CA HIS A 63 -9.55 4.62 3.34
C HIS A 63 -9.81 5.31 4.69
N GLU A 64 -8.91 5.13 5.67
CA GLU A 64 -9.04 5.79 6.98
C GLU A 64 -8.70 7.28 6.91
N VAL A 65 -7.99 7.73 5.87
CA VAL A 65 -7.64 9.14 5.66
C VAL A 65 -8.90 9.95 5.30
N GLY A 66 -9.17 11.01 6.04
CA GLY A 66 -10.39 11.81 5.96
C GLY A 66 -11.60 11.21 6.68
N ALA A 67 -11.57 9.91 7.03
CA ALA A 67 -12.63 9.24 7.78
C ALA A 67 -12.33 9.20 9.29
N ARG A 68 -11.17 8.65 9.67
CA ARG A 68 -10.73 8.53 11.08
C ARG A 68 -9.41 9.24 11.35
N VAL A 69 -8.56 9.39 10.34
CA VAL A 69 -7.28 10.11 10.41
C VAL A 69 -7.37 11.33 9.51
N ALA A 70 -7.10 12.52 10.04
CA ALA A 70 -7.07 13.74 9.23
C ALA A 70 -5.98 14.69 9.74
N PRO A 71 -5.29 15.40 8.84
CA PRO A 71 -4.43 16.50 9.22
C PRO A 71 -5.22 17.59 9.96
N SER A 72 -4.52 18.32 10.83
CA SER A 72 -5.05 19.49 11.53
C SER A 72 -5.40 20.58 10.52
N THR A 73 -6.66 21.01 10.51
CA THR A 73 -7.15 22.11 9.67
C THR A 73 -6.59 23.48 10.09
N ASP A 74 -6.11 23.60 11.33
CA ASP A 74 -5.41 24.80 11.81
C ASP A 74 -3.95 24.83 11.31
N THR A 75 -3.29 23.67 11.30
CA THR A 75 -1.87 23.56 10.88
C THR A 75 -1.73 23.62 9.37
N PHE A 76 -2.62 22.94 8.63
CA PHE A 76 -2.58 22.81 7.17
C PHE A 76 -3.70 23.58 6.48
N LYS A 77 -4.03 24.76 7.01
CA LYS A 77 -5.19 25.56 6.60
C LYS A 77 -5.08 25.96 5.12
N GLY A 78 -6.02 25.47 4.31
CA GLY A 78 -6.07 25.75 2.87
C GLY A 78 -5.13 24.88 2.03
N GLU A 79 -4.25 24.09 2.66
CA GLU A 79 -3.36 23.13 2.00
C GLU A 79 -4.04 21.75 1.87
N PHE A 80 -4.76 21.32 2.91
CA PHE A 80 -5.56 20.10 2.87
C PHE A 80 -7.03 20.41 2.53
N THR A 81 -7.44 20.04 1.31
CA THR A 81 -8.83 20.22 0.83
C THR A 81 -9.50 18.88 0.55
N SER A 82 -10.84 18.89 0.44
CA SER A 82 -11.61 17.71 0.07
C SER A 82 -11.24 17.17 -1.32
N GLU A 83 -10.91 18.05 -2.26
CA GLU A 83 -10.46 17.67 -3.60
C GLU A 83 -9.10 16.97 -3.56
N LEU A 84 -8.15 17.50 -2.79
CA LEU A 84 -6.86 16.84 -2.58
C LEU A 84 -7.03 15.47 -1.92
N LEU A 85 -7.92 15.37 -0.92
CA LEU A 85 -8.23 14.10 -0.27
C LEU A 85 -8.73 13.04 -1.27
N LEU A 86 -9.67 13.41 -2.16
CA LEU A 86 -10.17 12.49 -3.18
C LEU A 86 -9.05 12.04 -4.12
N ASP A 87 -8.19 12.95 -4.53
CA ASP A 87 -7.08 12.62 -5.44
C ASP A 87 -6.07 11.67 -4.75
N LEU A 88 -5.79 11.89 -3.46
CA LEU A 88 -4.91 11.02 -2.66
C LEU A 88 -5.49 9.62 -2.41
N HIS A 89 -6.83 9.48 -2.34
CA HIS A 89 -7.49 8.17 -2.28
C HIS A 89 -7.40 7.42 -3.61
N ASP A 90 -7.54 8.14 -4.73
CA ASP A 90 -7.51 7.56 -6.07
C ASP A 90 -6.12 7.05 -6.48
N GLU A 91 -5.03 7.72 -6.06
CA GLU A 91 -3.65 7.37 -6.41
C GLU A 91 -3.31 5.88 -6.21
N PRO A 92 -3.43 5.29 -5.00
CA PRO A 92 -3.13 3.88 -4.79
C PRO A 92 -4.07 2.94 -5.55
N VAL A 93 -5.33 3.35 -5.76
CA VAL A 93 -6.32 2.55 -6.49
C VAL A 93 -5.96 2.46 -7.96
N TYR A 94 -5.64 3.58 -8.60
CA TYR A 94 -5.20 3.63 -9.99
C TYR A 94 -3.83 2.98 -10.19
N PHE A 95 -2.93 3.09 -9.21
CA PHE A 95 -1.67 2.37 -9.23
C PHE A 95 -1.89 0.86 -9.35
N PHE A 96 -2.73 0.30 -8.49
CA PHE A 96 -3.02 -1.14 -8.51
C PHE A 96 -3.85 -1.55 -9.73
N GLN A 97 -4.81 -0.72 -10.15
CA GLN A 97 -5.58 -0.97 -11.36
C GLN A 97 -4.70 -1.05 -12.61
N ARG A 98 -3.68 -0.17 -12.71
CA ARG A 98 -2.67 -0.24 -13.76
C ARG A 98 -1.94 -1.58 -13.71
N LEU A 99 -1.43 -1.98 -12.54
CA LEU A 99 -0.73 -3.26 -12.39
C LEU A 99 -1.61 -4.41 -12.86
N LEU A 100 -2.91 -4.43 -12.54
CA LEU A 100 -3.82 -5.45 -13.07
C LEU A 100 -3.96 -5.40 -14.58
N ALA A 101 -4.14 -4.21 -15.15
CA ALA A 101 -4.36 -4.05 -16.59
C ALA A 101 -3.16 -4.52 -17.43
N VAL A 102 -1.93 -4.23 -16.98
CA VAL A 102 -0.70 -4.60 -17.69
C VAL A 102 -0.06 -5.90 -17.18
N ASP A 103 -0.73 -6.60 -16.26
CA ASP A 103 -0.17 -7.71 -15.48
C ASP A 103 1.23 -7.40 -14.94
N GLY A 104 1.37 -6.23 -14.29
CA GLY A 104 2.61 -5.73 -13.71
C GLY A 104 3.13 -6.57 -12.55
N SER A 105 4.34 -6.27 -12.11
CA SER A 105 4.94 -6.93 -10.96
C SER A 105 4.38 -6.33 -9.66
N LEU A 106 4.02 -7.18 -8.69
CA LEU A 106 3.68 -6.74 -7.33
C LEU A 106 4.84 -5.96 -6.68
N LEU A 107 6.08 -6.19 -7.10
CA LEU A 107 7.24 -5.45 -6.57
C LEU A 107 7.25 -3.97 -6.96
N GLU A 108 6.50 -3.57 -7.98
CA GLU A 108 6.31 -2.15 -8.34
C GLU A 108 5.61 -1.37 -7.22
N LEU A 109 4.84 -2.05 -6.35
CA LEU A 109 4.29 -1.44 -5.14
C LEU A 109 5.38 -1.04 -4.15
N LEU A 110 6.54 -1.70 -4.15
CA LEU A 110 7.68 -1.32 -3.31
C LEU A 110 8.55 -0.26 -4.00
N ASP A 111 8.85 -0.46 -5.28
CA ASP A 111 9.77 0.40 -6.03
C ASP A 111 9.38 0.49 -7.51
N CYS A 112 9.25 1.72 -7.98
CA CYS A 112 9.03 2.05 -9.38
C CYS A 112 9.55 3.47 -9.67
N ASP A 113 9.75 3.78 -10.95
CA ASP A 113 10.24 5.07 -11.46
C ASP A 113 9.12 5.97 -12.00
N TYR A 114 7.88 5.73 -11.59
CA TYR A 114 6.70 6.44 -12.08
C TYR A 114 5.71 6.76 -10.96
N ALA A 115 4.79 7.69 -11.21
CA ALA A 115 3.62 7.95 -10.40
C ALA A 115 2.36 8.03 -11.26
N ILE A 116 1.18 7.83 -10.66
CA ILE A 116 -0.11 8.03 -11.33
C ILE A 116 -0.80 9.19 -10.65
N VAL A 117 -0.77 10.35 -11.32
CA VAL A 117 -1.18 11.63 -10.73
C VAL A 117 -2.07 12.41 -11.69
N ASN A 118 -2.97 13.21 -11.14
CA ASN A 118 -3.63 14.28 -11.89
C ASN A 118 -2.82 15.59 -11.74
N LYS A 119 -3.31 16.69 -12.33
CA LYS A 119 -2.63 18.00 -12.26
C LYS A 119 -2.41 18.46 -10.80
N ARG A 120 -3.41 18.28 -9.94
CA ARG A 120 -3.34 18.71 -8.53
C ARG A 120 -2.29 17.94 -7.75
N LEU A 121 -2.21 16.62 -7.92
CA LEU A 121 -1.19 15.80 -7.26
C LEU A 121 0.21 16.07 -7.81
N ALA A 122 0.35 16.30 -9.12
CA ALA A 122 1.63 16.69 -9.71
C ALA A 122 2.16 17.99 -9.08
N GLU A 123 1.29 19.01 -8.93
CA GLU A 123 1.60 20.26 -8.23
C GLU A 123 1.91 20.01 -6.74
N HIS A 124 1.07 19.25 -6.03
CA HIS A 124 1.23 18.92 -4.61
C HIS A 124 2.56 18.21 -4.32
N TYR A 125 2.97 17.31 -5.21
CA TYR A 125 4.22 16.58 -5.11
C TYR A 125 5.43 17.31 -5.68
N ALA A 126 5.24 18.52 -6.24
CA ALA A 126 6.25 19.32 -6.93
C ALA A 126 6.94 18.55 -8.08
N LEU A 127 6.17 17.75 -8.80
CA LEU A 127 6.65 16.96 -9.95
C LEU A 127 6.89 17.82 -11.21
N ASP A 128 6.34 19.03 -11.25
CA ASP A 128 6.42 19.95 -12.40
C ASP A 128 7.55 20.99 -12.28
N GLY A 129 8.44 20.87 -11.28
CA GLY A 129 9.44 21.89 -10.91
C GLY A 129 10.65 22.06 -11.85
N ASP A 130 11.39 23.16 -11.63
CA ASP A 130 12.32 23.85 -12.53
C ASP A 130 13.56 23.08 -13.07
N GLY A 131 13.73 21.80 -12.75
CA GLY A 131 14.90 21.02 -13.18
C GLY A 131 14.62 20.02 -14.30
N LYS A 132 13.55 19.22 -14.12
CA LYS A 132 13.08 18.15 -15.00
C LYS A 132 11.63 17.83 -14.63
N PRO A 133 10.62 18.40 -15.31
CA PRO A 133 9.23 18.06 -15.01
C PRO A 133 8.99 16.57 -15.30
N ALA A 134 8.16 15.94 -14.48
CA ALA A 134 7.67 14.59 -14.71
C ALA A 134 7.05 14.51 -16.10
N LYS A 135 7.51 13.55 -16.91
CA LYS A 135 7.04 13.43 -18.30
C LYS A 135 5.93 12.39 -18.37
N PRO A 136 4.82 12.68 -19.07
CA PRO A 136 3.85 11.66 -19.41
C PRO A 136 4.55 10.45 -20.02
N MET A 137 4.21 9.27 -19.53
CA MET A 137 4.69 8.02 -20.08
C MET A 137 3.64 7.47 -21.03
N ASP A 138 4.09 6.89 -22.14
CA ASP A 138 3.22 6.13 -23.03
C ASP A 138 2.88 4.80 -22.36
N ASP A 139 1.60 4.59 -22.10
CA ASP A 139 1.08 3.34 -21.57
C ASP A 139 -0.24 3.02 -22.26
N SER A 140 -0.43 1.74 -22.54
CA SER A 140 -1.66 1.17 -23.08
C SER A 140 -2.86 1.36 -22.16
N TRP A 141 -2.62 1.61 -20.87
CA TRP A 141 -3.65 1.81 -19.86
C TRP A 141 -3.76 3.28 -19.46
N SER A 142 -5.00 3.75 -19.25
CA SER A 142 -5.28 5.06 -18.67
C SER A 142 -6.53 4.98 -17.79
N PRO A 143 -6.53 5.65 -16.62
CA PRO A 143 -7.68 5.66 -15.73
C PRO A 143 -8.84 6.42 -16.36
N ALA A 144 -10.07 5.92 -16.15
CA ALA A 144 -11.27 6.51 -16.76
C ALA A 144 -11.72 7.81 -16.07
N ALA A 145 -11.35 8.04 -14.81
CA ALA A 145 -11.87 9.15 -14.03
C ALA A 145 -11.20 10.49 -14.38
N LYS A 146 -12.04 11.52 -14.45
CA LYS A 146 -11.62 12.91 -14.62
C LYS A 146 -12.17 13.72 -13.46
N ARG A 147 -11.30 14.40 -12.72
CA ARG A 147 -11.69 15.26 -11.62
C ARG A 147 -11.92 16.67 -12.15
N LYS A 148 -12.96 17.35 -11.65
CA LYS A 148 -13.20 18.77 -11.95
C LYS A 148 -12.01 19.57 -11.39
N ASP A 149 -11.43 20.44 -12.21
CA ASP A 149 -10.27 21.30 -11.89
C ASP A 149 -8.93 20.59 -11.59
N GLY A 150 -8.93 19.27 -11.30
CA GLY A 150 -7.72 18.43 -11.18
C GLY A 150 -7.29 17.75 -12.49
N GLY A 151 -8.18 17.65 -13.48
CA GLY A 151 -7.90 17.00 -14.76
C GLY A 151 -7.93 15.47 -14.70
N PRO A 152 -7.52 14.78 -15.78
CA PRO A 152 -7.37 13.34 -15.79
C PRO A 152 -6.12 12.91 -15.00
N PHE A 153 -6.16 11.72 -14.41
CA PHE A 153 -4.94 11.05 -13.93
C PHE A 153 -4.11 10.56 -15.12
N GLN A 154 -2.79 10.61 -14.97
CA GLN A 154 -1.81 10.22 -15.99
C GLN A 154 -0.65 9.50 -15.32
N LEU A 155 -0.08 8.54 -16.05
CA LEU A 155 1.20 7.96 -15.72
C LEU A 155 2.31 8.95 -16.07
N VAL A 156 3.14 9.30 -15.09
CA VAL A 156 4.28 10.20 -15.28
C VAL A 156 5.55 9.58 -14.73
N SER A 157 6.66 9.81 -15.43
CA SER A 157 7.99 9.42 -14.96
C SER A 157 8.43 10.29 -13.79
N LEU A 158 9.00 9.69 -12.76
CA LEU A 158 9.54 10.41 -11.61
C LEU A 158 10.86 11.09 -12.01
N PRO A 159 11.08 12.35 -11.58
CA PRO A 159 12.28 13.10 -11.96
C PRO A 159 13.54 12.68 -11.21
N ASP A 160 13.37 11.94 -10.11
CA ASP A 160 14.40 11.46 -9.19
C ASP A 160 13.87 10.28 -8.36
N ASP A 161 14.66 9.82 -7.38
CA ASP A 161 14.41 8.65 -6.54
C ASP A 161 13.71 8.96 -5.21
N ARG A 162 13.25 10.20 -4.99
CA ARG A 162 12.59 10.60 -3.73
C ARG A 162 11.28 9.84 -3.52
N ARG A 163 10.54 9.58 -4.60
CA ARG A 163 9.29 8.80 -4.60
C ARG A 163 9.48 7.48 -5.34
N GLY A 164 8.55 6.57 -5.15
CA GLY A 164 8.52 5.26 -5.78
C GLY A 164 7.64 4.31 -4.96
N GLY A 165 6.75 3.59 -5.65
CA GLY A 165 5.78 2.70 -5.01
C GLY A 165 4.91 3.36 -3.94
N VAL A 166 4.37 2.55 -3.03
CA VAL A 166 3.47 3.00 -1.96
C VAL A 166 4.16 3.89 -0.92
N LEU A 167 5.49 3.79 -0.79
CA LEU A 167 6.27 4.62 0.13
C LEU A 167 6.36 6.09 -0.30
N GLY A 168 6.04 6.40 -1.55
CA GLY A 168 6.01 7.77 -2.07
C GLY A 168 4.62 8.42 -2.06
N MET A 169 3.58 7.71 -1.62
CA MET A 169 2.19 8.17 -1.73
C MET A 169 1.76 9.02 -0.53
N GLY A 170 1.10 10.14 -0.79
CA GLY A 170 0.70 11.09 0.24
C GLY A 170 -0.31 10.53 1.24
N ALA A 171 -1.25 9.70 0.79
CA ALA A 171 -2.23 9.05 1.66
C ALA A 171 -1.55 8.16 2.73
N VAL A 172 -0.46 7.48 2.37
CA VAL A 172 0.32 6.66 3.31
C VAL A 172 0.98 7.55 4.37
N HIS A 173 1.55 8.70 3.97
CA HIS A 173 2.16 9.63 4.93
C HIS A 173 1.16 10.28 5.87
N MET A 174 -0.06 10.57 5.40
CA MET A 174 -1.13 11.09 6.24
C MET A 174 -1.63 10.06 7.24
N LEU A 175 -1.86 8.83 6.77
CA LEU A 175 -2.27 7.71 7.61
C LEU A 175 -1.26 7.43 8.74
N THR A 176 0.03 7.59 8.44
CA THR A 176 1.15 7.27 9.33
C THR A 176 1.69 8.48 10.08
N SER A 177 0.89 9.54 10.22
CA SER A 177 1.26 10.77 10.95
C SER A 177 0.22 11.10 12.02
N TYR A 178 0.61 11.94 12.98
CA TYR A 178 -0.36 12.64 13.82
C TYR A 178 -0.95 13.82 13.03
N PRO A 179 -2.12 14.36 13.45
CA PRO A 179 -2.76 15.46 12.74
C PRO A 179 -1.86 16.67 12.48
N ASP A 180 -0.91 16.97 13.38
CA ASP A 180 -0.07 18.17 13.35
C ASP A 180 1.42 17.89 13.11
N ARG A 181 1.84 16.62 13.02
CA ARG A 181 3.26 16.25 12.91
C ARG A 181 3.50 14.84 12.36
N THR A 182 4.68 14.64 11.76
CA THR A 182 5.16 13.33 11.33
C THR A 182 5.40 12.39 12.51
N SER A 183 5.50 11.08 12.23
CA SER A 183 5.81 10.07 13.24
C SER A 183 6.64 8.93 12.61
N PRO A 184 7.96 8.89 12.85
CA PRO A 184 8.81 7.77 12.43
C PRO A 184 8.30 6.42 12.97
N VAL A 185 7.78 6.43 14.20
CA VAL A 185 7.25 5.23 14.86
C VAL A 185 6.05 4.67 14.08
N LEU A 186 5.05 5.51 13.75
CA LEU A 186 3.87 5.05 13.01
C LEU A 186 4.22 4.64 11.57
N ARG A 187 5.14 5.37 10.92
CA ARG A 187 5.64 5.05 9.58
C ARG A 187 6.34 3.70 9.54
N GLY A 188 7.29 3.49 10.44
CA GLY A 188 8.02 2.22 10.54
C GLY A 188 7.10 1.06 10.92
N GLY A 189 6.16 1.29 11.83
CA GLY A 189 5.19 0.28 12.25
C GLY A 189 4.31 -0.16 11.08
N TRP A 190 3.81 0.81 10.30
CA TRP A 190 3.06 0.53 9.08
C TRP A 190 3.88 -0.25 8.04
N VAL A 191 5.16 0.08 7.83
CA VAL A 191 6.02 -0.70 6.91
C VAL A 191 6.12 -2.16 7.38
N LEU A 192 6.35 -2.39 8.67
CA LEU A 192 6.47 -3.75 9.22
C LEU A 192 5.16 -4.53 9.13
N GLU A 193 4.05 -3.97 9.59
CA GLU A 193 2.78 -4.68 9.68
C GLU A 193 2.07 -4.78 8.32
N THR A 194 2.00 -3.67 7.58
CA THR A 194 1.24 -3.59 6.33
C THR A 194 1.97 -4.26 5.18
N LEU A 195 3.28 -4.00 5.03
CA LEU A 195 4.05 -4.49 3.88
C LEU A 195 4.76 -5.82 4.16
N LEU A 196 5.29 -6.04 5.36
CA LEU A 196 6.11 -7.23 5.66
C LEU A 196 5.39 -8.28 6.50
N GLY A 197 4.20 -7.98 7.03
CA GLY A 197 3.44 -8.90 7.88
C GLY A 197 4.11 -9.20 9.23
N VAL A 198 5.04 -8.35 9.66
CA VAL A 198 5.72 -8.46 10.95
C VAL A 198 4.87 -7.76 12.00
N HIS A 199 4.34 -8.50 12.96
CA HIS A 199 3.50 -7.95 14.02
C HIS A 199 4.30 -6.98 14.91
N VAL A 200 3.73 -5.79 15.15
CA VAL A 200 4.25 -4.82 16.11
C VAL A 200 3.31 -4.82 17.33
N PRO A 201 3.79 -5.19 18.52
CA PRO A 201 2.95 -5.24 19.71
C PRO A 201 2.50 -3.84 20.13
N SER A 202 1.33 -3.75 20.74
CA SER A 202 0.85 -2.50 21.34
C SER A 202 1.85 -1.94 22.35
N PRO A 203 1.99 -0.59 22.45
CA PRO A 203 2.89 0.01 23.42
C PRO A 203 2.45 -0.33 24.86
N PRO A 204 3.38 -0.48 25.81
CA PRO A 204 3.03 -0.69 27.22
C PRO A 204 2.22 0.50 27.78
N PRO A 205 1.24 0.25 28.67
CA PRO A 205 0.29 1.28 29.13
C PRO A 205 0.94 2.44 29.91
N ASP A 206 2.09 2.20 30.55
CA ASP A 206 2.73 3.17 31.45
C ASP A 206 3.78 4.06 30.77
N VAL A 207 3.92 4.01 29.44
CA VAL A 207 4.90 4.81 28.69
C VAL A 207 4.32 6.18 28.31
N PRO A 208 4.89 7.31 28.80
CA PRO A 208 4.42 8.63 28.41
C PRO A 208 4.64 8.87 26.92
N GLN A 209 3.66 9.49 26.26
CA GLN A 209 3.83 9.88 24.86
C GLN A 209 4.94 10.93 24.71
N LEU A 210 5.80 10.76 23.71
CA LEU A 210 6.76 11.77 23.28
C LEU A 210 5.98 12.99 22.74
N LYS A 211 5.95 14.08 23.52
CA LYS A 211 5.31 15.33 23.12
C LYS A 211 6.31 16.20 22.38
N ARG A 212 5.91 16.76 21.24
CA ARG A 212 6.70 17.75 20.52
C ARG A 212 6.69 19.06 21.33
N SER A 213 7.75 19.36 22.08
CA SER A 213 7.89 20.64 22.79
C SER A 213 8.62 21.67 21.94
N LYS A 214 8.01 22.84 21.71
CA LYS A 214 8.71 24.00 21.11
C LYS A 214 9.91 24.50 21.94
N LYS A 215 10.04 24.04 23.19
CA LYS A 215 11.14 24.39 24.11
C LYS A 215 12.24 23.32 24.17
N GLU A 216 12.03 22.15 23.58
CA GLU A 216 13.04 21.09 23.56
C GLU A 216 14.03 21.34 22.43
N LYS A 217 15.31 21.43 22.79
CA LYS A 217 16.41 21.63 21.83
C LYS A 217 16.80 20.34 21.09
N LYS A 218 16.24 19.19 21.48
CA LYS A 218 16.56 17.88 20.89
C LYS A 218 15.63 17.59 19.72
N SER A 219 16.19 17.14 18.60
CA SER A 219 15.46 16.63 17.44
C SER A 219 14.60 15.41 17.80
N LEU A 220 13.55 15.13 17.02
CA LEU A 220 12.70 13.97 17.22
C LEU A 220 13.50 12.65 17.22
N ARG A 221 14.54 12.57 16.37
CA ARG A 221 15.49 11.45 16.32
C ARG A 221 16.23 11.28 17.64
N GLU A 222 16.74 12.36 18.23
CA GLU A 222 17.44 12.31 19.52
C GLU A 222 16.48 11.90 20.66
N GLN A 223 15.23 12.39 20.63
CA GLN A 223 14.20 11.99 21.59
C GLN A 223 13.90 10.49 21.52
N LEU A 224 13.71 9.95 20.31
CA LEU A 224 13.50 8.51 20.09
C LEU A 224 14.73 7.68 20.44
N SER A 225 15.93 8.18 20.15
CA SER A 225 17.18 7.51 20.52
C SER A 225 17.33 7.38 22.04
N GLN A 226 17.00 8.45 22.78
CA GLN A 226 16.96 8.40 24.24
C GLN A 226 15.86 7.44 24.74
N HIS A 227 14.69 7.44 24.10
CA HIS A 227 13.60 6.52 24.45
C HIS A 227 14.00 5.04 24.29
N ARG A 228 14.82 4.74 23.28
CA ARG A 228 15.36 3.41 22.98
C ARG A 228 16.44 2.93 23.95
N GLU A 229 16.93 3.77 24.87
CA GLU A 229 17.83 3.31 25.94
C GLU A 229 17.15 2.30 26.88
N ASN A 230 15.80 2.31 26.94
CA ASN A 230 15.04 1.28 27.64
C ASN A 230 15.03 -0.04 26.82
N PRO A 231 15.56 -1.15 27.36
CA PRO A 231 15.63 -2.43 26.64
C PRO A 231 14.26 -2.95 26.15
N THR A 232 13.18 -2.71 26.89
CA THR A 232 11.82 -3.11 26.51
C THR A 232 11.35 -2.37 25.25
N CYS A 233 11.66 -1.08 25.16
CA CYS A 233 11.31 -0.26 23.99
C CYS A 233 12.21 -0.58 22.80
N ALA A 234 13.50 -0.83 23.06
CA ALA A 234 14.49 -1.15 22.03
C ALA A 234 14.12 -2.40 21.22
N ALA A 235 13.47 -3.40 21.84
CA ALA A 235 13.10 -4.66 21.20
C ALA A 235 12.33 -4.49 19.89
N CYS A 236 11.40 -3.52 19.83
CA CYS A 236 10.64 -3.21 18.62
C CYS A 236 11.20 -1.99 17.87
N HIS A 237 11.56 -0.92 18.60
CA HIS A 237 12.01 0.33 17.99
C HIS A 237 13.34 0.21 17.24
N ASN A 238 14.21 -0.74 17.58
CA ASN A 238 15.44 -1.00 16.83
C ASN A 238 15.17 -1.45 15.39
N LEU A 239 14.02 -2.08 15.14
CA LEU A 239 13.60 -2.48 13.80
C LEU A 239 12.71 -1.41 13.15
N MET A 240 11.80 -0.82 13.93
CA MET A 240 10.77 0.09 13.44
C MET A 240 11.28 1.50 13.11
N ASP A 241 12.00 2.14 14.04
CA ASP A 241 12.40 3.54 13.89
C ASP A 241 13.30 3.79 12.68
N PRO A 242 14.30 2.93 12.35
CA PRO A 242 15.12 3.09 11.15
C PRO A 242 14.29 3.21 9.86
N LEU A 243 13.22 2.40 9.73
CA LEU A 243 12.33 2.42 8.56
C LEU A 243 11.55 3.74 8.49
N GLY A 244 11.08 4.23 9.65
CA GLY A 244 10.37 5.49 9.75
C GLY A 244 11.26 6.71 9.48
N PHE A 245 12.48 6.71 10.01
CA PHE A 245 13.45 7.79 9.82
C PHE A 245 13.79 8.02 8.34
N ALA A 246 13.88 6.94 7.56
CA ALA A 246 14.13 7.03 6.13
C ALA A 246 13.01 7.75 5.36
N LEU A 247 11.82 7.92 5.95
CA LEU A 247 10.68 8.59 5.36
C LEU A 247 10.46 10.02 5.89
N GLU A 248 11.30 10.51 6.81
CA GLU A 248 11.06 11.81 7.47
C GLU A 248 11.15 13.04 6.57
N ASN A 249 11.77 12.90 5.39
CA ASN A 249 11.72 13.91 4.33
C ASN A 249 10.32 14.13 3.76
N PHE A 250 9.36 13.24 4.02
CA PHE A 250 7.96 13.50 3.73
C PHE A 250 7.27 14.16 4.92
N ASP A 251 6.59 15.28 4.70
CA ASP A 251 5.73 15.92 5.70
C ASP A 251 4.43 15.11 5.94
N VAL A 252 3.53 15.64 6.78
CA VAL A 252 2.24 14.99 7.09
C VAL A 252 1.38 14.79 5.84
N LEU A 253 1.44 15.71 4.88
CA LEU A 253 0.68 15.66 3.63
C LEU A 253 1.42 14.88 2.52
N GLY A 254 2.58 14.29 2.84
CA GLY A 254 3.41 13.54 1.90
C GLY A 254 4.20 14.41 0.92
N ARG A 255 4.45 15.68 1.24
CA ARG A 255 5.30 16.58 0.44
C ARG A 255 6.76 16.45 0.87
N TRP A 256 7.69 16.65 -0.08
CA TRP A 256 9.11 16.59 0.22
C TRP A 256 9.59 17.83 0.98
N ARG A 257 10.49 17.65 1.95
CA ARG A 257 11.14 18.70 2.72
C ARG A 257 12.55 18.27 3.15
N GLU A 258 13.43 19.25 3.30
CA GLU A 258 14.81 19.04 3.78
C GLU A 258 15.00 19.46 5.24
N VAL A 259 14.07 20.26 5.78
CA VAL A 259 14.11 20.80 7.13
C VAL A 259 12.78 20.59 7.86
N ASP A 260 12.87 20.37 9.17
CA ASP A 260 11.75 20.35 10.11
C ASP A 260 11.90 21.48 11.12
N GLY A 261 11.20 22.60 10.87
CA GLY A 261 11.45 23.84 11.61
C GLY A 261 12.84 24.39 11.27
N GLU A 262 13.73 24.42 12.25
CA GLU A 262 15.12 24.90 12.07
C GLU A 262 16.13 23.75 11.89
N ALA A 263 15.71 22.49 12.06
CA ALA A 263 16.61 21.34 12.01
C ALA A 263 16.62 20.70 10.62
N THR A 264 17.82 20.41 10.09
CA THR A 264 17.98 19.57 8.89
C THR A 264 17.52 18.15 9.19
N ILE A 265 16.81 17.56 8.25
CA ILE A 265 16.32 16.18 8.37
C ILE A 265 17.47 15.21 8.10
N ASP A 266 17.78 14.39 9.10
CA ASP A 266 18.64 13.21 8.94
C ASP A 266 17.77 11.99 8.62
N ALA A 267 17.88 11.50 7.38
CA ALA A 267 17.17 10.31 6.90
C ALA A 267 18.07 9.06 6.80
N SER A 268 19.27 9.09 7.41
CA SER A 268 20.14 7.91 7.52
C SER A 268 19.58 6.91 8.52
N ALA A 269 19.73 5.62 8.26
CA ALA A 269 19.14 4.56 9.06
C ALA A 269 20.08 3.35 9.12
N LYS A 270 20.00 2.60 10.22
CA LYS A 270 20.75 1.38 10.43
C LYS A 270 19.85 0.32 11.05
N LEU A 271 19.76 -0.84 10.41
CA LEU A 271 19.03 -1.99 10.92
C LEU A 271 19.82 -2.75 11.98
N PRO A 272 19.15 -3.59 12.82
CA PRO A 272 19.83 -4.47 13.77
C PRO A 272 20.81 -5.45 13.11
N SER A 273 20.60 -5.79 11.84
CA SER A 273 21.51 -6.60 11.03
C SER A 273 22.85 -5.91 10.75
N GLY A 274 22.95 -4.59 10.98
CA GLY A 274 24.10 -3.76 10.64
C GLY A 274 24.01 -3.10 9.27
N GLU A 275 23.01 -3.44 8.46
CA GLU A 275 22.74 -2.80 7.16
C GLU A 275 22.40 -1.32 7.35
N GLU A 276 23.05 -0.46 6.58
CA GLU A 276 22.88 0.99 6.60
C GLU A 276 22.28 1.47 5.29
N PHE A 277 21.34 2.41 5.36
CA PHE A 277 20.65 2.97 4.21
C PHE A 277 20.25 4.42 4.48
N THR A 278 19.86 5.17 3.45
CA THR A 278 19.44 6.57 3.59
C THR A 278 18.22 6.86 2.73
N GLY A 279 17.25 7.54 3.33
CA GLY A 279 16.07 8.05 2.63
C GLY A 279 15.16 6.96 2.04
N PRO A 280 14.12 7.38 1.30
CA PRO A 280 13.14 6.45 0.74
C PRO A 280 13.76 5.48 -0.26
N ALA A 281 14.72 5.92 -1.08
CA ALA A 281 15.41 5.07 -2.05
C ALA A 281 16.17 3.91 -1.39
N GLY A 282 16.92 4.20 -0.33
CA GLY A 282 17.60 3.17 0.45
C GLY A 282 16.61 2.20 1.12
N LEU A 283 15.49 2.71 1.64
CA LEU A 283 14.45 1.87 2.24
C LEU A 283 13.81 0.93 1.20
N ARG A 284 13.55 1.40 -0.02
CA ARG A 284 13.02 0.55 -1.11
C ARG A 284 13.98 -0.62 -1.41
N HIS A 285 15.29 -0.37 -1.42
CA HIS A 285 16.29 -1.44 -1.58
C HIS A 285 16.21 -2.49 -0.45
N VAL A 286 16.13 -2.05 0.80
CA VAL A 286 15.97 -2.92 1.98
C VAL A 286 14.70 -3.78 1.85
N LEU A 287 13.58 -3.19 1.41
CA LEU A 287 12.32 -3.92 1.24
C LEU A 287 12.36 -4.91 0.08
N LEU A 288 13.02 -4.55 -1.03
CA LEU A 288 13.23 -5.46 -2.16
C LEU A 288 14.13 -6.65 -1.79
N ALA A 289 15.10 -6.47 -0.89
CA ALA A 289 15.87 -7.59 -0.33
C ALA A 289 14.97 -8.56 0.48
N ARG A 290 13.84 -8.07 1.00
CA ARG A 290 12.81 -8.86 1.69
C ARG A 290 11.56 -9.12 0.83
N LYS A 291 11.70 -9.13 -0.50
CA LYS A 291 10.59 -9.33 -1.45
C LYS A 291 9.74 -10.58 -1.18
N ARG A 292 10.31 -11.65 -0.62
CA ARG A 292 9.54 -12.85 -0.23
C ARG A 292 8.56 -12.57 0.90
N ASP A 293 9.01 -11.87 1.95
CA ASP A 293 8.15 -11.47 3.07
C ASP A 293 7.01 -10.56 2.59
N PHE A 294 7.35 -9.60 1.72
CA PHE A 294 6.36 -8.75 1.06
C PHE A 294 5.35 -9.58 0.25
N THR A 295 5.83 -10.46 -0.63
CA THR A 295 4.95 -11.30 -1.49
C THR A 295 4.05 -12.21 -0.66
N ARG A 296 4.58 -12.77 0.43
CA ARG A 296 3.81 -13.56 1.40
C ARG A 296 2.72 -12.74 2.07
N GLN A 297 3.05 -11.51 2.48
CA GLN A 297 2.09 -10.61 3.11
C GLN A 297 0.98 -10.18 2.13
N VAL A 298 1.32 -9.81 0.89
CA VAL A 298 0.33 -9.50 -0.15
C VAL A 298 -0.57 -10.71 -0.41
N SER A 299 0.01 -11.91 -0.50
CA SER A 299 -0.73 -13.16 -0.68
C SER A 299 -1.70 -13.42 0.47
N ARG A 300 -1.25 -13.22 1.72
CA ARG A 300 -2.09 -13.33 2.92
C ARG A 300 -3.25 -12.33 2.89
N LYS A 301 -2.98 -11.06 2.61
CA LYS A 301 -4.01 -10.00 2.60
C LYS A 301 -5.03 -10.24 1.49
N LEU A 302 -4.58 -10.57 0.29
CA LEU A 302 -5.49 -10.79 -0.84
C LEU A 302 -6.29 -12.09 -0.69
N LEU A 303 -5.71 -13.16 -0.13
CA LEU A 303 -6.45 -14.38 0.18
C LEU A 303 -7.56 -14.11 1.20
N GLY A 304 -7.26 -13.40 2.30
CA GLY A 304 -8.27 -13.03 3.30
C GLY A 304 -9.42 -12.22 2.72
N TYR A 305 -9.08 -11.25 1.87
CA TYR A 305 -10.06 -10.45 1.12
C TYR A 305 -10.92 -11.32 0.19
N ALA A 306 -10.29 -12.18 -0.62
CA ALA A 306 -10.98 -13.06 -1.57
C ALA A 306 -11.93 -14.07 -0.89
N LEU A 307 -11.58 -14.53 0.31
CA LEU A 307 -12.40 -15.44 1.09
C LEU A 307 -13.47 -14.72 1.93
N GLY A 308 -13.36 -13.40 2.11
CA GLY A 308 -14.26 -12.60 2.94
C GLY A 308 -14.23 -12.98 4.41
N ARG A 309 -13.08 -13.46 4.91
CA ARG A 309 -12.90 -13.86 6.32
C ARG A 309 -11.47 -13.63 6.80
N SER A 310 -11.29 -13.60 8.12
CA SER A 310 -9.98 -13.73 8.74
C SER A 310 -9.36 -15.07 8.38
N LEU A 311 -8.04 -15.06 8.16
CA LEU A 311 -7.27 -16.28 7.89
C LEU A 311 -6.88 -16.97 9.20
N GLU A 312 -6.85 -18.29 9.14
CA GLU A 312 -6.51 -19.19 10.24
C GLU A 312 -5.15 -19.84 9.98
N ASP A 313 -4.58 -20.50 10.98
CA ASP A 313 -3.28 -21.21 10.84
C ASP A 313 -3.31 -22.26 9.72
N ALA A 314 -4.48 -22.86 9.48
CA ALA A 314 -4.68 -23.83 8.39
C ALA A 314 -4.50 -23.21 6.98
N ASP A 315 -4.61 -21.89 6.84
CA ASP A 315 -4.41 -21.20 5.57
C ASP A 315 -2.92 -20.99 5.23
N ASP A 316 -1.99 -21.17 6.18
CA ASP A 316 -0.56 -20.88 5.96
C ASP A 316 0.05 -21.73 4.84
N CYS A 317 -0.31 -23.01 4.72
CA CYS A 317 0.12 -23.84 3.59
C CYS A 317 -0.38 -23.30 2.23
N THR A 318 -1.56 -22.69 2.20
CA THR A 318 -2.05 -22.03 0.99
C THR A 318 -1.26 -20.76 0.71
N ILE A 319 -0.97 -19.94 1.73
CA ILE A 319 -0.20 -18.71 1.60
C ILE A 319 1.21 -19.00 1.06
N GLU A 320 1.91 -20.01 1.58
CA GLU A 320 3.24 -20.39 1.07
C GLU A 320 3.18 -20.79 -0.40
N ARG A 321 2.22 -21.65 -0.78
CA ARG A 321 2.05 -22.07 -2.18
C ARG A 321 1.72 -20.91 -3.11
N LEU A 322 0.89 -19.96 -2.67
CA LEU A 322 0.61 -18.74 -3.44
C LEU A 322 1.89 -17.92 -3.63
N THR A 323 2.67 -17.76 -2.55
CA THR A 323 3.93 -17.02 -2.56
C THR A 323 4.91 -17.65 -3.55
N ASP A 324 5.15 -18.96 -3.46
CA ASP A 324 6.04 -19.69 -4.37
C ASP A 324 5.59 -19.57 -5.83
N THR A 325 4.28 -19.71 -6.09
CA THR A 325 3.71 -19.60 -7.44
C THR A 325 3.96 -18.22 -8.05
N VAL A 326 3.82 -17.17 -7.23
CA VAL A 326 4.02 -15.78 -7.66
C VAL A 326 5.50 -15.49 -7.90
N GLU A 327 6.40 -15.99 -7.04
CA GLU A 327 7.85 -15.89 -7.23
C GLU A 327 8.29 -16.56 -8.55
N ASP A 328 7.83 -17.78 -8.80
CA ASP A 328 8.12 -18.56 -10.02
C ASP A 328 7.57 -17.95 -11.31
N ARG A 329 6.71 -16.93 -11.18
CA ARG A 329 6.09 -16.22 -12.30
C ARG A 329 6.45 -14.74 -12.30
N ASN A 330 7.60 -14.38 -11.73
CA ASN A 330 8.14 -13.01 -11.74
C ASN A 330 7.21 -11.98 -11.06
N TYR A 331 6.56 -12.39 -9.97
CA TYR A 331 5.75 -11.55 -9.10
C TYR A 331 4.52 -10.91 -9.77
N ARG A 332 3.98 -11.52 -10.83
CA ARG A 332 2.86 -10.98 -11.61
C ARG A 332 1.56 -10.93 -10.80
N VAL A 333 0.87 -9.79 -10.83
CA VAL A 333 -0.35 -9.60 -10.03
C VAL A 333 -1.49 -10.53 -10.44
N ARG A 334 -1.72 -10.77 -11.75
CA ARG A 334 -2.77 -11.69 -12.18
C ARG A 334 -2.46 -13.12 -11.81
N THR A 335 -1.17 -13.50 -11.73
CA THR A 335 -0.77 -14.83 -11.25
C THR A 335 -1.28 -15.09 -9.84
N LEU A 336 -1.15 -14.12 -8.93
CA LEU A 336 -1.64 -14.27 -7.56
C LEU A 336 -3.16 -14.47 -7.54
N ILE A 337 -3.91 -13.68 -8.31
CA ILE A 337 -5.38 -13.75 -8.38
C ILE A 337 -5.82 -15.11 -8.93
N HIS A 338 -5.22 -15.57 -10.04
CA HIS A 338 -5.48 -16.89 -10.61
C HIS A 338 -5.16 -18.01 -9.61
N ALA A 339 -4.02 -17.93 -8.92
CA ALA A 339 -3.63 -18.93 -7.94
C ALA A 339 -4.58 -18.98 -6.73
N ILE A 340 -5.10 -17.83 -6.27
CA ILE A 340 -6.13 -17.74 -5.23
C ILE A 340 -7.42 -18.39 -5.70
N VAL A 341 -7.92 -18.03 -6.88
CA VAL A 341 -9.17 -18.58 -7.42
C VAL A 341 -9.09 -20.09 -7.65
N GLN A 342 -7.90 -20.60 -7.99
CA GLN A 342 -7.66 -22.03 -8.14
C GLN A 342 -7.40 -22.76 -6.81
N SER A 343 -7.21 -22.05 -5.70
CA SER A 343 -6.90 -22.63 -4.40
C SER A 343 -8.06 -23.44 -3.80
N THR A 344 -7.73 -24.46 -3.02
CA THR A 344 -8.71 -25.24 -2.26
C THR A 344 -9.65 -24.37 -1.39
N PRO A 345 -9.17 -23.42 -0.56
CA PRO A 345 -10.07 -22.63 0.29
C PRO A 345 -11.02 -21.72 -0.51
N PHE A 346 -10.65 -21.29 -1.72
CA PHE A 346 -11.54 -20.50 -2.58
C PHE A 346 -12.57 -21.38 -3.31
N ARG A 347 -12.15 -22.55 -3.80
CA ARG A 347 -13.01 -23.45 -4.58
C ARG A 347 -13.96 -24.29 -3.74
N HIS A 348 -13.60 -24.54 -2.49
CA HIS A 348 -14.36 -25.41 -1.60
C HIS A 348 -14.74 -24.68 -0.31
N ARG A 349 -15.82 -25.14 0.32
CA ARG A 349 -16.15 -24.77 1.69
C ARG A 349 -15.52 -25.80 2.62
N GLN A 350 -14.95 -25.35 3.73
CA GLN A 350 -14.70 -26.26 4.85
C GLN A 350 -16.06 -26.76 5.34
N ALA A 351 -16.25 -28.07 5.38
CA ALA A 351 -17.33 -28.65 6.15
C ALA A 351 -17.07 -28.26 7.62
N ARG A 352 -18.02 -27.54 8.25
CA ARG A 352 -17.95 -27.34 9.69
C ARG A 352 -17.98 -28.73 10.33
N ALA A 353 -16.95 -29.08 11.09
CA ALA A 353 -17.05 -30.20 12.02
C ALA A 353 -18.24 -29.90 12.95
N GLN A 354 -19.23 -30.78 12.95
CA GLN A 354 -20.41 -30.67 13.82
C GLN A 354 -20.03 -30.93 15.27
#